data_AF-A0A842XG76-F1
#
_entry.id   AF-A0A842XG76-F1
#
_cell.length_a   1.000
_cell.length_b   1.000
_cell.length_c   1.000
_cell.angle_alpha   90.00
_cell.angle_beta   90.00
_cell.angle_gamma   90.00
#
_symmetry.space_group_name_H-M   'P 1'
#
loop_
_entity.id
_entity.type
_entity.pdbx_description
1 polymer ?
#
loop_
_entity_poly.entity_id
_entity_poly.type
_entity_poly.pdbx_seq_one_letter_code
_entity_poly.pdbx_strand_id
1 'polypeptide(L)' 'MPKVEDILELLENGRWQDLKEIGKKIQLQDLDITSVAKFLAQYNFIKLDKEGKKAKLDASTKDFLKKIRQLEGEEKL' A
#
# COMPACT_ATOMS: atom_id res chain seq x y z
N MET A 1 -13.31 -4.63 8.51
CA MET A 1 -11.87 -4.96 8.52
C MET A 1 -11.22 -4.17 7.42
N PRO A 2 -10.16 -3.40 7.72
CA PRO A 2 -9.37 -2.75 6.68
C PRO A 2 -8.80 -3.82 5.76
N LYS A 3 -8.94 -3.63 4.45
CA LYS A 3 -8.40 -4.55 3.46
C LYS A 3 -6.97 -4.12 3.12
N VAL A 4 -6.15 -5.07 2.70
CA VAL A 4 -4.80 -4.79 2.16
C VAL A 4 -4.87 -3.77 1.02
N GLU A 5 -5.95 -3.80 0.25
CA GLU A 5 -6.28 -2.84 -0.80
C GLU A 5 -6.24 -1.39 -0.30
N ASP A 6 -6.84 -1.08 0.86
CA ASP A 6 -6.86 0.29 1.42
C ASP A 6 -5.45 0.84 1.66
N ILE A 7 -4.50 -0.02 2.06
CA ILE A 7 -3.09 0.36 2.25
C ILE A 7 -2.42 0.65 0.91
N LEU A 8 -2.66 -0.21 -0.09
CA LEU A 8 -2.08 -0.05 -1.41
C LEU A 8 -2.57 1.25 -2.07
N GLU A 9 -3.88 1.54 -2.00
CA GLU A 9 -4.47 2.78 -2.52
C GLU A 9 -3.83 4.04 -1.93
N LEU A 10 -3.61 4.07 -0.62
CA LEU A 10 -2.96 5.20 0.05
C LEU A 10 -1.49 5.42 -0.40
N LEU A 11 -0.84 4.37 -0.90
CA LEU A 11 0.54 4.39 -1.37
C LEU A 11 0.70 4.64 -2.88
N GLU A 12 -0.37 4.55 -3.67
CA GLU A 12 -0.32 4.64 -5.14
C GLU A 12 0.18 5.96 -5.70
N ASN A 13 0.07 7.04 -4.93
CA ASN A 13 0.71 8.32 -5.27
C ASN A 13 2.24 8.16 -5.46
N GLY A 14 2.82 7.04 -5.04
CA GLY A 14 4.21 6.68 -5.28
C GLY A 14 5.16 7.56 -4.49
N ARG A 15 4.69 8.22 -3.43
CA ARG A 15 5.52 8.96 -2.48
C ARG A 15 5.74 8.11 -1.24
N TRP A 16 6.78 8.44 -0.48
CA TRP A 16 6.95 7.88 0.85
C TRP A 16 5.84 8.41 1.76
N GLN A 17 5.15 7.51 2.46
CA GLN A 17 4.06 7.80 3.37
C GLN A 17 4.35 7.20 4.74
N ASP A 18 3.92 7.87 5.80
CA ASP A 18 4.10 7.41 7.17
C ASP A 18 3.08 6.30 7.52
N LEU A 19 3.56 5.18 8.06
CA LEU A 19 2.72 4.03 8.40
C LEU A 19 1.72 4.34 9.52
N LYS A 20 2.08 5.22 10.46
CA LYS A 20 1.18 5.63 11.55
C LYS A 20 0.04 6.47 11.01
N GLU A 21 0.32 7.35 10.04
CA GLU A 21 -0.73 8.10 9.35
C GLU A 21 -1.65 7.20 8.52
N ILE A 22 -1.10 6.20 7.83
CA ILE A 22 -1.88 5.18 7.11
C ILE A 22 -2.78 4.42 8.09
N GLY A 23 -2.21 3.88 9.18
CA GLY A 23 -2.95 3.13 10.20
C GLY A 23 -4.12 3.94 10.78
N LYS A 24 -3.91 5.23 11.09
CA LYS A 24 -4.98 6.13 11.52
C LYS A 24 -6.10 6.28 10.49
N LYS A 25 -5.78 6.45 9.20
CA LYS A 25 -6.77 6.64 8.13
C LYS A 25 -7.66 5.42 7.96
N ILE A 26 -7.09 4.22 8.09
CA ILE A 26 -7.83 2.96 7.92
C ILE A 26 -8.27 2.34 9.26
N GLN A 27 -8.13 3.06 10.37
CA GLN A 27 -8.50 2.62 11.72
C GLN A 27 -7.86 1.27 12.13
N LEU A 28 -6.61 1.06 11.73
CA LEU A 28 -5.81 -0.12 12.07
C LEU A 28 -4.78 0.26 13.15
N GLN A 29 -4.55 -0.63 14.14
CA GLN A 29 -3.60 -0.36 15.22
C GLN A 29 -2.15 -0.31 14.71
N ASP A 30 -1.27 0.40 15.43
CA ASP A 30 0.13 0.61 15.03
C ASP A 30 0.92 -0.71 14.84
N LEU A 31 0.65 -1.73 15.68
CA LEU A 31 1.30 -3.04 15.58
C LEU A 31 0.81 -3.83 14.35
N ASP A 32 -0.47 -3.70 14.03
CA ASP A 32 -1.12 -4.38 12.91
C ASP A 32 -0.65 -3.78 11.58
N ILE A 33 -0.57 -2.44 11.46
CA ILE A 33 -0.11 -1.79 10.23
C ILE A 33 1.35 -2.13 9.92
N THR A 34 2.19 -2.19 10.97
CA THR A 34 3.60 -2.55 10.81
C THR A 34 3.76 -3.99 10.33
N SER A 35 2.93 -4.91 10.85
CA SER A 35 2.98 -6.33 10.47
C SER A 35 2.54 -6.53 9.02
N VAL A 36 1.45 -5.88 8.60
CA VAL A 36 0.98 -5.93 7.21
C VAL A 36 2.00 -5.30 6.26
N ALA A 37 2.58 -4.16 6.62
CA ALA A 37 3.59 -3.49 5.79
C ALA A 37 4.85 -4.35 5.61
N LYS A 38 5.32 -5.01 6.67
CA LYS A 38 6.45 -5.96 6.57
C LYS A 38 6.13 -7.14 5.67
N PHE A 39 4.93 -7.71 5.78
CA PHE A 39 4.47 -8.78 4.90
C PHE A 39 4.48 -8.33 3.43
N LEU A 40 3.89 -7.17 3.12
CA LEU A 40 3.87 -6.63 1.76
C LEU A 40 5.28 -6.36 1.22
N ALA A 41 6.19 -5.87 2.07
CA ALA A 41 7.58 -5.60 1.70
C ALA A 41 8.36 -6.89 1.40
N GLN A 42 8.10 -7.97 2.15
CA GLN A 42 8.72 -9.28 1.92
C GLN A 42 8.47 -9.81 0.49
N TYR A 43 7.33 -9.49 -0.09
CA TYR A 43 6.95 -9.88 -1.45
C TYR A 43 7.12 -8.76 -2.49
N ASN A 44 7.89 -7.71 -2.15
CA ASN A 44 8.18 -6.57 -3.03
C ASN A 44 6.96 -5.75 -3.48
N PHE A 45 5.79 -5.88 -2.83
CA PHE A 45 4.65 -5.03 -3.16
C PHE A 45 4.94 -3.57 -2.82
N ILE A 46 5.61 -3.35 -1.68
CA ILE A 46 6.02 -2.04 -1.18
C ILE A 46 7.49 -2.05 -0.78
N LYS A 47 8.07 -0.86 -0.64
CA LYS A 47 9.37 -0.63 -0.01
C LYS A 47 9.16 0.01 1.35
N LEU A 48 9.98 -0.39 2.31
CA LEU A 48 10.09 0.27 3.60
C LEU A 48 11.33 1.16 3.62
N ASP A 49 11.25 2.26 4.37
CA ASP A 49 12.44 3.04 4.68
C ASP A 49 13.34 2.29 5.69
N LYS A 50 14.53 2.84 5.96
CA LYS A 50 15.52 2.18 6.82
C LYS A 50 15.00 1.91 8.23
N GLU A 51 14.11 2.75 8.73
CA GLU A 51 13.52 2.62 10.07
C GLU A 51 12.24 1.78 10.08
N GLY A 52 11.72 1.38 8.91
CA GLY A 52 10.45 0.68 8.78
C GLY A 52 9.24 1.51 9.22
N LYS A 53 9.35 2.84 9.22
CA LYS A 53 8.28 3.78 9.61
C LYS A 53 7.52 4.32 8.41
N LYS A 54 8.16 4.34 7.24
CA LYS A 54 7.56 4.82 6.00
C LYS A 54 7.50 3.71 4.97
N ALA A 55 6.42 3.74 4.20
CA ALA A 55 6.21 2.86 3.07
C ALA A 55 6.09 3.65 1.77
N LYS A 56 6.48 3.01 0.67
CA LYS A 56 6.27 3.49 -0.70
C LYS A 56 5.89 2.30 -1.56
N LEU A 57 4.96 2.48 -2.49
CA LEU A 57 4.66 1.43 -3.47
C LEU A 57 5.92 1.09 -4.31
N ASP A 58 6.16 -0.19 -4.58
CA ASP A 58 7.17 -0.56 -5.57
C ASP A 58 6.72 -0.14 -6.99
N ALA A 59 7.68 0.10 -7.88
CA ALA A 59 7.38 0.54 -9.24
C ALA A 59 6.61 -0.54 -10.02
N SER A 60 6.99 -1.82 -9.88
CA SER A 60 6.30 -2.92 -10.57
C SER A 60 4.86 -3.07 -10.08
N THR A 61 4.64 -2.95 -8.78
CA THR A 61 3.31 -2.93 -8.16
C THR A 61 2.48 -1.74 -8.64
N LYS A 62 3.09 -0.56 -8.79
CA LYS A 62 2.40 0.63 -9.31
C LYS A 62 1.87 0.41 -10.72
N ASP A 63 2.71 -0.14 -11.60
CA ASP A 63 2.33 -0.41 -12.98
C ASP A 63 1.26 -1.51 -13.05
N PHE A 64 1.38 -2.53 -12.19
CA PHE A 64 0.39 -3.59 -12.05
C PHE A 64 -0.99 -3.07 -11.62
N LEU A 65 -1.06 -2.26 -10.55
CA LEU A 65 -2.32 -1.67 -10.07
C LEU A 65 -2.95 -0.73 -11.11
N LYS A 66 -2.13 0.05 -11.80
CA LYS A 66 -2.60 0.91 -12.91
C LYS A 66 -3.27 0.08 -14.00
N LYS A 67 -2.70 -1.07 -14.34
CA LYS A 67 -3.26 -1.97 -15.36
C LYS A 67 -4.55 -2.64 -14.91
N ILE A 68 -4.63 -3.10 -13.65
CA ILE A 68 -5.86 -3.66 -13.08
C ILE A 68 -7.00 -2.64 -13.20
N ARG A 69 -6.77 -1.40 -12.74
CA ARG A 69 -7.81 -0.36 -12.74
C ARG A 69 -8.27 0.05 -14.13
N GLN A 70 -7.36 0.01 -15.11
CA GLN A 70 -7.73 0.23 -16.50
C GLN A 70 -8.72 -0.86 -16.95
N LEU A 71 -8.44 -2.13 -16.66
CA LEU A 71 -9.31 -3.24 -17.02
C LEU A 71 -10.66 -3.19 -16.28
N GLU A 72 -10.68 -2.85 -14.99
CA GLU A 72 -11.91 -2.69 -14.22
C GLU A 72 -12.78 -1.52 -14.69
N GLY A 73 -12.16 -0.46 -15.20
CA GLY A 73 -12.86 0.67 -15.82
C GLY A 73 -13.42 0.34 -17.20
N GLU A 74 -12.68 -0.46 -17.98
CA GLU A 74 -13.09 -0.96 -19.29
C GLU A 74 -14.21 -2.00 -19.19
N GLU A 75 -14.24 -2.85 -18.16
CA GLU A 75 -15.34 -3.81 -17.90
C GLU A 75 -16.65 -3.16 -17.43
N LYS A 76 -16.61 -1.89 -16.98
CA LYS A 76 -17.79 -1.12 -16.54
C LYS A 76 -18.45 -0.29 -17.63
N LEU A 77 -17.90 -0.29 -18.86
CA LEU A 77 -18.43 0.37 -20.06
C LEU A 77 -19.11 -0.64 -20.99
#